data_AF-A0A0F9WBZ0-F1
#
_entry.id   AF-A0A0F9WBZ0-F1
#
_cell.length_a   1.000
_cell.length_b   1.000
_cell.length_c   1.000
_cell.angle_alpha   90.00
_cell.angle_beta   90.00
_cell.angle_gamma   90.00
#
_symmetry.space_group_name_H-M   'P 1'
#
loop_
_entity.id
_entity.type
_entity.pdbx_description
1 polymer ?
#
loop_
_entity_poly.entity_id
_entity_poly.type
_entity_poly.pdbx_seq_one_letter_code
_entity_poly.pdbx_strand_id
1 'polypeptide(L)'
;MIAVVDTCYFLRRGSINQNIKKIYIPNSVKKELINEQSREYYNLYKYMIEIKNPSESYVNYISLINKKMHLNLSNADIDIVALTLELHEIFCSTWVDTTNLNELDEVVCLTLDNGIKQCLKHLDIYNDDKFISKIYKMRCFACFAMYDEKLDFCKKCGMNTITRVSVVLDENNKEKVLLKKGYKFIPKVLYDKKGVELKSSGQREYEHYIKSKGYKVKKNTLTNVLGDLKE
;
A
#
# COMPACT_ATOMS: atom_id res chain seq x y z
N MET A 1 -9.13 -6.23 -22.16
CA MET A 1 -8.52 -6.02 -20.82
C MET A 1 -8.89 -4.64 -20.32
N ILE A 2 -9.05 -4.52 -19.01
CA ILE A 2 -9.26 -3.27 -18.30
C ILE A 2 -8.01 -2.98 -17.48
N ALA A 3 -7.51 -1.74 -17.52
CA ALA A 3 -6.30 -1.36 -16.80
C ALA A 3 -6.60 -0.37 -15.68
N VAL A 4 -6.04 -0.60 -14.49
CA VAL A 4 -5.91 0.41 -13.43
C VAL A 4 -4.50 0.95 -13.47
N VAL A 5 -4.31 2.27 -13.56
CA VAL A 5 -2.99 2.85 -13.84
C VAL A 5 -2.49 3.71 -12.70
N ASP A 6 -1.25 3.45 -12.30
CA ASP A 6 -0.50 4.19 -11.30
C ASP A 6 0.14 5.47 -11.89
N THR A 7 0.28 6.51 -11.08
CA THR A 7 1.03 7.74 -11.38
C THR A 7 2.42 7.43 -11.93
N CYS A 8 3.15 6.49 -11.30
CA CYS A 8 4.51 6.12 -11.73
C CYS A 8 4.54 5.56 -13.16
N TYR A 9 3.46 4.91 -13.60
CA TYR A 9 3.37 4.34 -14.93
C TYR A 9 3.23 5.42 -16.00
N PHE A 10 2.42 6.45 -15.74
CA PHE A 10 2.33 7.64 -16.60
C PHE A 10 3.65 8.41 -16.65
N LEU A 11 4.30 8.62 -15.50
CA LEU A 11 5.58 9.34 -15.42
C LEU A 11 6.69 8.68 -16.26
N ARG A 12 6.69 7.35 -16.36
CA ARG A 12 7.66 6.61 -17.16
C ARG A 12 7.23 6.36 -18.61
N ARG A 13 6.08 6.89 -19.04
CA ARG A 13 5.49 6.61 -20.37
C ARG A 13 5.39 5.11 -20.65
N GLY A 14 4.92 4.35 -19.66
CA GLY A 14 4.77 2.90 -19.78
C GLY A 14 3.84 2.53 -20.94
N SER A 15 4.19 1.48 -21.68
CA SER A 15 3.48 1.06 -22.88
C SER A 15 2.08 0.54 -22.59
N ILE A 16 1.06 1.32 -22.94
CA ILE A 16 -0.34 0.89 -22.89
C ILE A 16 -0.59 0.00 -24.11
N ASN A 17 -0.87 -1.29 -23.88
CA ASN A 17 -1.10 -2.27 -24.94
C ASN A 17 -2.42 -1.99 -25.68
N GLN A 18 -2.49 -2.32 -26.97
CA GLN A 18 -3.69 -2.18 -27.80
C GLN A 18 -4.88 -3.02 -27.31
N ASN A 19 -4.62 -4.08 -26.53
CA ASN A 19 -5.65 -4.96 -25.96
C ASN A 19 -6.38 -4.33 -24.74
N ILE A 20 -5.91 -3.18 -24.26
CA ILE A 20 -6.57 -2.43 -23.19
C ILE A 20 -7.73 -1.66 -23.81
N LYS A 21 -8.96 -2.00 -23.42
CA LYS A 21 -10.16 -1.33 -23.92
C LYS A 21 -10.45 -0.04 -23.14
N LYS A 22 -10.14 -0.05 -21.84
CA LYS A 22 -10.49 1.02 -20.90
C LYS A 22 -9.49 1.12 -19.77
N ILE A 23 -9.24 2.35 -19.32
CA ILE A 23 -8.33 2.67 -18.22
C ILE A 23 -9.13 3.32 -17.09
N TYR A 24 -8.89 2.89 -15.87
CA TYR A 24 -9.43 3.50 -14.66
C TYR A 24 -8.31 4.14 -13.84
N ILE A 25 -8.58 5.35 -13.34
CA ILE A 25 -7.70 6.03 -12.39
C ILE A 25 -8.51 6.63 -11.24
N PRO A 26 -8.01 6.60 -9.99
CA PRO A 26 -8.60 7.37 -8.91
C PRO A 26 -8.27 8.85 -9.03
N ASN A 27 -9.09 9.69 -8.41
CA ASN A 27 -8.88 11.14 -8.41
C ASN A 27 -7.59 11.55 -7.68
N SER A 28 -7.13 10.73 -6.72
CA SER A 28 -5.84 10.90 -6.05
C SER A 28 -4.67 10.86 -7.05
N VAL A 29 -4.63 9.88 -7.94
CA VAL A 29 -3.63 9.78 -9.03
C VAL A 29 -3.72 10.98 -9.98
N LYS A 30 -4.93 11.37 -10.40
CA LYS A 30 -5.10 12.54 -11.28
C LYS A 30 -4.52 13.82 -10.66
N LYS A 31 -4.65 14.00 -9.34
CA LYS A 31 -4.09 15.16 -8.63
C LYS A 31 -2.56 15.14 -8.58
N GLU A 32 -1.93 13.97 -8.63
CA GLU A 32 -0.47 13.83 -8.67
C GLU A 32 0.12 14.11 -10.06
N LEU A 33 -0.66 13.93 -11.13
CA LEU A 33 -0.26 14.19 -12.53
C LEU A 33 -0.23 15.70 -12.86
N ILE A 34 0.68 16.42 -12.20
CA ILE A 34 0.84 17.87 -12.34
C ILE A 34 1.79 18.23 -13.49
N ASN A 35 2.83 17.41 -13.71
CA ASN A 35 3.89 17.72 -14.66
C ASN A 35 3.38 17.74 -16.11
N GLU A 36 3.91 18.67 -16.91
CA GLU A 36 3.55 18.86 -18.32
C GLU A 36 3.68 17.56 -19.13
N GLN A 37 4.82 16.88 -19.03
CA GLN A 37 5.08 15.63 -19.75
C GLN A 37 4.10 14.51 -19.39
N SER A 38 3.76 14.34 -18.11
CA SER A 38 2.77 13.35 -17.68
C SER A 38 1.36 13.73 -18.11
N ARG A 39 1.08 15.03 -18.20
CA ARG A 39 -0.22 15.56 -18.61
C ARG A 39 -0.44 15.43 -20.11
N GLU A 40 0.60 15.63 -20.92
CA GLU A 40 0.58 15.29 -22.34
C GLU A 40 0.28 13.81 -22.55
N TYR A 41 1.02 12.92 -21.86
CA TYR A 41 0.81 11.48 -21.98
C TYR A 41 -0.60 11.06 -21.53
N TYR A 42 -1.10 11.62 -20.42
CA TYR A 42 -2.48 11.48 -20.00
C TYR A 42 -3.48 11.95 -21.05
N ASN A 43 -3.23 13.12 -21.68
CA ASN A 43 -4.12 13.69 -22.69
C ASN A 43 -4.21 12.81 -23.95
N LEU A 44 -3.12 12.13 -24.34
CA LEU A 44 -3.13 11.19 -25.46
C LEU A 44 -4.12 10.05 -25.25
N TYR A 45 -4.18 9.48 -24.04
CA TYR A 45 -5.07 8.36 -23.71
C TYR A 45 -6.37 8.80 -23.04
N LYS A 46 -6.65 10.11 -22.98
CA LYS A 46 -7.79 10.67 -22.24
C LYS A 46 -9.14 10.08 -22.66
N TYR A 47 -9.29 9.70 -23.93
CA TYR A 47 -10.51 9.06 -24.45
C TYR A 47 -10.76 7.66 -23.88
N MET A 48 -9.71 6.98 -23.39
CA MET A 48 -9.79 5.65 -22.76
C MET A 48 -9.88 5.72 -21.24
N ILE A 49 -9.57 6.88 -20.64
CA ILE A 49 -9.42 7.04 -19.19
C ILE A 49 -10.75 7.47 -18.56
N GLU A 50 -11.22 6.67 -17.62
CA GLU A 50 -12.31 6.99 -16.71
C GLU A 50 -11.78 7.25 -15.30
N ILE A 51 -12.28 8.31 -14.66
CA ILE A 51 -11.94 8.62 -13.28
C ILE A 51 -12.96 7.91 -12.38
N LYS A 52 -12.50 6.94 -11.59
CA LYS A 52 -13.32 6.20 -10.63
C LYS A 52 -12.56 6.09 -9.32
N ASN A 53 -13.18 6.48 -8.21
CA ASN A 53 -12.62 6.25 -6.88
C ASN A 53 -13.11 4.90 -6.35
N PRO A 54 -12.29 4.18 -5.58
CA PRO A 54 -12.72 2.95 -4.92
C PRO A 54 -13.76 3.23 -3.83
N SER A 55 -14.53 2.22 -3.49
CA SER A 55 -15.43 2.28 -2.33
C SER A 55 -14.63 2.34 -1.01
N GLU A 56 -15.24 2.94 0.02
CA GLU A 56 -14.59 3.08 1.33
C GLU A 56 -14.34 1.73 2.02
N SER A 57 -15.15 0.70 1.73
CA SER A 57 -14.96 -0.64 2.27
C SER A 57 -13.64 -1.26 1.78
N TYR A 58 -13.33 -1.17 0.48
CA TYR A 58 -12.07 -1.66 -0.07
C TYR A 58 -10.88 -0.84 0.43
N VAL A 59 -11.00 0.50 0.51
CA VAL A 59 -9.93 1.36 1.06
C VAL A 59 -9.58 0.96 2.49
N ASN A 60 -10.57 0.71 3.34
CA ASN A 60 -10.36 0.28 4.72
C ASN A 60 -9.73 -1.11 4.80
N TYR A 61 -10.17 -2.04 3.96
CA TYR A 61 -9.60 -3.39 3.87
C TYR A 61 -8.12 -3.35 3.45
N ILE A 62 -7.78 -2.61 2.40
CA ILE A 62 -6.39 -2.45 1.94
C ILE A 62 -5.54 -1.70 2.97
N SER A 63 -6.09 -0.71 3.67
CA SER A 63 -5.41 -0.02 4.77
C SER A 63 -5.03 -0.97 5.90
N LEU A 64 -5.88 -1.96 6.21
CA LEU A 64 -5.58 -3.01 7.18
C LEU A 64 -4.40 -3.88 6.71
N ILE A 65 -4.43 -4.33 5.45
CA ILE A 65 -3.36 -5.15 4.85
C ILE A 65 -2.03 -4.39 4.83
N ASN A 66 -2.03 -3.13 4.39
CA ASN A 66 -0.84 -2.27 4.34
C ASN A 66 -0.18 -2.16 5.73
N LYS A 67 -0.98 -2.04 6.80
CA LYS A 67 -0.50 -2.00 8.19
C LYS A 67 0.03 -3.36 8.65
N LYS A 68 -0.68 -4.45 8.36
CA LYS A 68 -0.29 -5.82 8.75
C LYS A 68 1.02 -6.24 8.10
N MET A 69 1.21 -5.90 6.82
CA MET A 69 2.34 -6.32 5.99
C MET A 69 3.48 -5.29 5.95
N HIS A 70 3.34 -4.16 6.64
CA HIS A 70 4.32 -3.06 6.68
C HIS A 70 4.78 -2.58 5.29
N LEU A 71 3.87 -2.53 4.31
CA LEU A 71 4.20 -2.17 2.92
C LEU A 71 4.60 -0.69 2.78
N ASN A 72 4.09 0.18 3.67
CA ASN A 72 4.26 1.64 3.65
C ASN A 72 3.69 2.27 2.36
N LEU A 73 2.56 1.78 1.86
CA LEU A 73 1.84 2.38 0.75
C LEU A 73 1.31 3.76 1.14
N SER A 74 1.34 4.71 0.20
CA SER A 74 0.69 6.02 0.32
C SER A 74 -0.83 5.89 0.20
N ASN A 75 -1.56 6.98 0.46
CA ASN A 75 -3.02 6.98 0.28
C ASN A 75 -3.43 6.78 -1.18
N ALA A 76 -2.71 7.37 -2.14
CA ALA A 76 -2.97 7.17 -3.56
C ALA A 76 -2.68 5.72 -3.98
N ASP A 77 -1.61 5.12 -3.46
CA ASP A 77 -1.29 3.70 -3.71
C ASP A 77 -2.37 2.77 -3.14
N ILE A 78 -2.91 3.09 -1.94
CA ILE A 78 -4.03 2.37 -1.35
C ILE A 78 -5.26 2.48 -2.26
N ASP A 79 -5.57 3.66 -2.78
CA ASP A 79 -6.70 3.86 -3.69
C ASP A 79 -6.55 3.02 -4.98
N ILE A 80 -5.34 2.96 -5.55
CA ILE A 80 -5.05 2.15 -6.75
C ILE A 80 -5.30 0.67 -6.46
N VAL A 81 -4.76 0.14 -5.37
CA VAL A 81 -4.91 -1.27 -5.00
C VAL A 81 -6.37 -1.59 -4.70
N ALA A 82 -7.06 -0.71 -3.96
CA ALA A 82 -8.47 -0.87 -3.62
C ALA A 82 -9.34 -0.88 -4.88
N LEU A 83 -9.10 0.05 -5.82
CA LEU A 83 -9.83 0.13 -7.08
C LEU A 83 -9.58 -1.10 -7.96
N THR A 84 -8.34 -1.61 -7.96
CA THR A 84 -7.98 -2.83 -8.68
C THR A 84 -8.75 -4.03 -8.14
N LEU A 85 -8.78 -4.20 -6.81
CA LEU A 85 -9.50 -5.30 -6.17
C LEU A 85 -11.02 -5.20 -6.41
N GLU A 86 -11.59 -4.00 -6.24
CA GLU A 86 -13.01 -3.77 -6.49
C GLU A 86 -13.40 -4.14 -7.93
N LEU A 87 -12.66 -3.65 -8.92
CA LEU A 87 -12.93 -3.98 -10.32
C LEU A 87 -12.72 -5.48 -10.58
N HIS A 88 -11.64 -6.06 -10.05
CA HIS A 88 -11.38 -7.49 -10.20
C HIS A 88 -12.56 -8.34 -9.70
N GLU A 89 -13.09 -8.05 -8.50
CA GLU A 89 -14.25 -8.76 -7.96
C GLU A 89 -15.51 -8.56 -8.81
N ILE A 90 -15.78 -7.34 -9.28
CA ILE A 90 -16.93 -7.05 -10.14
C ILE A 90 -16.86 -7.87 -11.43
N PHE A 91 -15.71 -7.87 -12.12
CA PHE A 91 -15.56 -8.56 -13.40
C PHE A 91 -15.49 -10.09 -13.23
N CYS A 92 -14.88 -10.60 -12.15
CA CYS A 92 -14.88 -12.03 -11.85
C CYS A 92 -16.26 -12.57 -11.42
N SER A 93 -17.12 -11.73 -10.82
CA SER A 93 -18.46 -12.16 -10.38
C SER A 93 -19.48 -12.26 -11.51
N THR A 94 -19.10 -11.92 -12.75
CA THR A 94 -19.97 -11.99 -13.92
C THR A 94 -20.17 -13.45 -14.33
N TRP A 95 -21.43 -13.87 -14.51
CA TRP A 95 -21.72 -15.21 -15.05
C TRP A 95 -21.17 -15.35 -16.47
N VAL A 96 -20.52 -16.49 -16.72
CA VAL A 96 -19.91 -16.80 -18.01
C VAL A 96 -20.82 -17.75 -18.78
N ASP A 97 -21.38 -17.23 -19.87
CA ASP A 97 -22.14 -18.00 -20.84
C ASP A 97 -21.39 -18.11 -22.18
N THR A 98 -21.84 -19.01 -23.07
CA THR A 98 -21.26 -19.19 -24.41
C THR A 98 -21.29 -17.92 -25.25
N THR A 99 -22.17 -16.97 -24.93
CA THR A 99 -22.29 -15.67 -25.60
C THR A 99 -21.23 -14.67 -25.16
N ASN A 100 -20.76 -14.74 -23.90
CA ASN A 100 -19.95 -13.69 -23.28
C ASN A 100 -18.48 -14.12 -23.09
N LEU A 101 -18.13 -15.34 -23.52
CA LEU A 101 -16.78 -15.91 -23.38
C LEU A 101 -15.67 -15.01 -23.98
N ASN A 102 -15.97 -14.33 -25.09
CA ASN A 102 -15.02 -13.44 -25.77
C ASN A 102 -15.00 -12.01 -25.20
N GLU A 103 -15.93 -11.67 -24.31
CA GLU A 103 -16.09 -10.33 -23.73
C GLU A 103 -15.49 -10.23 -22.32
N LEU A 104 -14.98 -11.33 -21.77
CA LEU A 104 -14.34 -11.35 -20.46
C LEU A 104 -13.11 -10.45 -20.45
N ASP A 105 -13.25 -9.29 -19.81
CA ASP A 105 -12.17 -8.36 -19.63
C ASP A 105 -11.42 -8.65 -18.33
N GLU A 106 -10.20 -9.15 -18.46
CA GLU A 106 -9.25 -9.24 -17.34
C GLU A 106 -8.87 -7.84 -16.84
N VAL A 107 -8.86 -7.67 -15.52
CA VAL A 107 -8.42 -6.44 -14.84
C VAL A 107 -6.94 -6.53 -14.51
N VAL A 108 -6.15 -5.56 -14.98
CA VAL A 108 -4.70 -5.50 -14.74
C VAL A 108 -4.32 -4.18 -14.10
N CYS A 109 -3.47 -4.23 -13.07
CA CYS A 109 -2.85 -3.02 -12.52
C CYS A 109 -1.52 -2.73 -13.21
N LEU A 110 -1.44 -1.60 -13.91
CA LEU A 110 -0.21 -1.09 -14.51
C LEU A 110 0.55 -0.24 -13.49
N THR A 111 1.49 -0.88 -12.81
CA THR A 111 2.36 -0.23 -11.81
C THR A 111 3.81 -0.68 -11.97
N LEU A 112 4.73 0.19 -11.57
CA LEU A 112 6.15 -0.11 -11.45
C LEU A 112 6.62 -0.18 -9.99
N ASP A 113 5.75 0.15 -9.03
CA ASP A 113 6.09 0.14 -7.62
C ASP A 113 6.02 -1.29 -7.05
N ASN A 114 7.10 -1.73 -6.41
CA ASN A 114 7.16 -3.05 -5.79
C ASN A 114 6.23 -3.18 -4.57
N GLY A 115 5.90 -2.08 -3.90
CA GLY A 115 4.94 -2.04 -2.80
C GLY A 115 3.53 -2.38 -3.28
N ILE A 116 3.06 -1.74 -4.36
CA ILE A 116 1.76 -2.03 -4.97
C ILE A 116 1.74 -3.48 -5.46
N LYS A 117 2.75 -3.91 -6.21
CA LYS A 117 2.89 -5.31 -6.67
C LYS A 117 2.85 -6.33 -5.52
N GLN A 118 3.54 -6.04 -4.43
CA GLN A 118 3.54 -6.91 -3.24
C GLN A 118 2.14 -7.01 -2.62
N CYS A 119 1.39 -5.90 -2.56
CA CYS A 119 0.02 -5.91 -2.05
C CYS A 119 -0.91 -6.72 -2.95
N LEU A 120 -0.84 -6.49 -4.26
CA LEU A 120 -1.65 -7.22 -5.24
C LEU A 120 -1.30 -8.71 -5.26
N LYS A 121 -0.02 -9.08 -5.07
CA LYS A 121 0.41 -10.48 -4.96
C LYS A 121 -0.15 -11.15 -3.70
N HIS A 122 -0.23 -10.43 -2.58
CA HIS A 122 -0.85 -10.95 -1.35
C HIS A 122 -2.37 -11.15 -1.51
N LEU A 123 -3.00 -10.44 -2.44
CA LEU A 123 -4.42 -10.58 -2.78
C LEU A 123 -4.67 -11.61 -3.89
N ASP A 124 -3.62 -12.30 -4.36
CA ASP A 124 -3.68 -13.26 -5.47
C ASP A 124 -4.22 -12.70 -6.80
N ILE A 125 -4.17 -11.37 -7.00
CA ILE A 125 -4.60 -10.67 -8.22
C ILE A 125 -3.42 -10.21 -9.10
N TYR A 126 -2.19 -10.63 -8.76
CA TYR A 126 -0.99 -10.28 -9.52
C TYR A 126 -0.19 -11.51 -9.92
N ASN A 127 -0.19 -11.78 -11.22
CA ASN A 127 0.45 -12.93 -11.83
C ASN A 127 1.66 -12.48 -12.64
N ASP A 128 2.79 -12.32 -11.95
CA ASP A 128 4.11 -12.16 -12.56
C ASP A 128 5.09 -13.12 -11.88
N ASP A 129 5.47 -14.19 -12.59
CA ASP A 129 6.40 -15.22 -12.09
C ASP A 129 7.81 -14.68 -11.84
N LYS A 130 8.17 -13.53 -12.44
CA LYS A 130 9.47 -12.90 -12.23
C LYS A 130 9.50 -12.07 -10.95
N PHE A 131 8.34 -11.76 -10.37
CA PHE A 131 8.26 -10.94 -9.17
C PHE A 131 8.48 -11.78 -7.90
N ILE A 132 9.62 -11.55 -7.25
CA ILE A 132 9.95 -12.20 -5.97
C ILE A 132 9.23 -11.47 -4.83
N SER A 133 8.30 -12.16 -4.20
CA SER A 133 7.57 -11.65 -3.03
C SER A 133 8.48 -11.49 -1.82
N LYS A 134 8.26 -10.42 -1.06
CA LYS A 134 9.03 -10.07 0.13
C LYS A 134 8.10 -9.82 1.31
N ILE A 135 8.47 -10.38 2.44
CA ILE A 135 7.86 -10.12 3.74
C ILE A 135 8.64 -8.97 4.38
N TYR A 136 7.96 -8.07 5.10
CA TYR A 136 8.63 -6.99 5.82
C TYR A 136 8.50 -7.22 7.32
N LYS A 137 9.64 -7.18 8.02
CA LYS A 137 9.72 -7.30 9.47
C LYS A 137 10.46 -6.11 10.08
N MET A 138 10.30 -5.91 11.38
CA MET A 138 11.04 -4.90 12.13
C MET A 138 12.26 -5.54 12.78
N ARG A 139 13.45 -4.97 12.55
CA ARG A 139 14.73 -5.41 13.09
C ARG A 139 15.40 -4.30 13.86
N CYS A 140 15.84 -4.60 15.07
CA CYS A 140 16.76 -3.73 15.80
C CYS A 140 18.17 -3.86 15.21
N PHE A 141 18.76 -2.78 14.69
CA PHE A 141 20.12 -2.87 14.14
C PHE A 141 21.21 -2.92 15.24
N ALA A 142 20.87 -2.60 16.49
CA ALA A 142 21.80 -2.63 17.62
C ALA A 142 21.89 -4.02 18.27
N CYS A 143 20.75 -4.64 18.63
CA CYS A 143 20.70 -5.94 19.31
C CYS A 143 20.21 -7.10 18.44
N PHE A 144 19.93 -6.84 17.16
CA PHE A 144 19.52 -7.81 16.14
C PHE A 144 18.19 -8.55 16.37
N ALA A 145 17.42 -8.15 17.39
CA ALA A 145 16.10 -8.69 17.62
C ALA A 145 15.14 -8.38 16.46
N MET A 146 14.32 -9.36 16.10
CA MET A 146 13.31 -9.32 15.04
C MET A 146 11.91 -9.28 15.64
N TYR A 147 11.01 -8.54 15.01
CA TYR A 147 9.62 -8.37 15.42
C TYR A 147 8.70 -8.31 14.21
N ASP A 148 7.54 -8.94 14.30
CA ASP A 148 6.51 -8.87 13.27
C ASP A 148 5.59 -7.66 13.45
N GLU A 149 5.54 -7.10 14.66
CA GLU A 149 4.77 -5.90 14.97
C GLU A 149 5.59 -4.62 14.73
N LYS A 150 4.89 -3.52 14.43
CA LYS A 150 5.54 -2.21 14.28
C LYS A 150 5.85 -1.62 15.64
N LEU A 151 7.14 -1.40 15.90
CA LEU A 151 7.64 -0.86 17.17
C LEU A 151 8.37 0.46 16.97
N ASP A 152 8.16 1.39 17.89
CA ASP A 152 8.95 2.61 18.00
C ASP A 152 10.29 2.33 18.71
N PHE A 153 10.23 1.57 19.81
CA PHE A 153 11.39 1.20 20.63
C PHE A 153 11.58 -0.32 20.67
N CYS A 154 12.82 -0.77 20.71
CA CYS A 154 13.12 -2.20 20.80
C CYS A 154 12.73 -2.77 22.16
N LYS A 155 11.93 -3.85 22.19
CA LYS A 155 11.52 -4.53 23.43
C LYS A 155 12.69 -5.16 24.19
N LYS A 156 13.80 -5.48 23.51
CA LYS A 156 14.98 -6.13 24.12
C LYS A 156 15.98 -5.12 24.70
N CYS A 157 16.39 -4.10 23.93
CA CYS A 157 17.39 -3.12 24.39
C CYS A 157 16.83 -1.75 24.77
N GLY A 158 15.53 -1.51 24.58
CA GLY A 158 14.86 -0.23 24.92
C GLY A 158 15.15 0.94 23.97
N MET A 159 16.12 0.80 23.06
CA MET A 159 16.57 1.89 22.19
C MET A 159 15.67 2.07 20.96
N ASN A 160 15.59 3.30 20.45
CA ASN A 160 14.94 3.64 19.18
C ASN A 160 15.84 3.31 17.98
N THR A 161 16.02 2.02 17.75
CA THR A 161 16.94 1.46 16.73
C THR A 161 16.24 0.47 15.82
N ILE A 162 14.90 0.56 15.75
CA ILE A 162 14.07 -0.30 14.93
C ILE A 162 14.08 0.14 13.46
N THR A 163 14.32 -0.82 12.58
CA THR A 163 14.41 -0.63 11.14
C THR A 163 13.58 -1.67 10.41
N ARG A 164 12.88 -1.26 9.36
CA ARG A 164 12.17 -2.21 8.49
C ARG A 164 13.17 -2.94 7.61
N VAL A 165 13.12 -4.26 7.58
CA VAL A 165 13.93 -5.12 6.71
C VAL A 165 13.04 -6.00 5.85
N SER A 166 13.52 -6.37 4.67
CA SER A 166 12.86 -7.32 3.80
C SER A 166 13.36 -8.74 4.10
N VAL A 167 12.45 -9.70 4.06
CA VAL A 167 12.69 -11.12 4.29
C VAL A 167 12.13 -11.90 3.11
N VAL A 168 12.91 -12.84 2.61
CA VAL A 168 12.51 -13.78 1.56
C VAL A 168 12.53 -15.17 2.15
N LEU A 169 11.58 -16.02 1.74
CA LEU A 169 11.57 -17.43 2.11
C LEU A 169 12.35 -18.20 1.03
N ASP A 170 13.37 -18.95 1.46
CA ASP A 170 14.07 -19.89 0.59
C ASP A 170 13.19 -21.14 0.32
N GLU A 171 13.58 -21.99 -0.63
CA GLU A 171 12.86 -23.23 -1.02
C GLU A 171 12.56 -24.17 0.16
N ASN A 172 13.36 -24.09 1.23
CA ASN A 172 13.20 -24.87 2.45
C ASN A 172 12.39 -24.15 3.55
N ASN A 173 11.61 -23.13 3.20
CA ASN A 173 10.90 -22.23 4.13
C ASN A 173 11.80 -21.56 5.18
N LYS A 174 13.10 -21.38 4.88
CA LYS A 174 14.03 -20.67 5.75
C LYS A 174 13.96 -19.17 5.47
N GLU A 175 13.88 -18.36 6.52
CA GLU A 175 13.84 -16.91 6.41
C GLU A 175 15.23 -16.33 6.11
N LYS A 176 15.38 -15.75 4.92
CA LYS A 176 16.58 -15.02 4.51
C LYS A 176 16.33 -13.52 4.59
N VAL A 177 17.02 -12.86 5.53
CA VAL A 177 16.91 -11.42 5.74
C VAL A 177 17.79 -10.65 4.75
N LEU A 178 17.20 -9.71 4.01
CA LEU A 178 17.87 -8.83 3.07
C LEU A 178 18.20 -7.49 3.75
N LEU A 179 19.49 -7.25 3.97
CA LEU A 179 19.98 -6.00 4.58
C LEU A 179 20.52 -5.04 3.52
N LYS A 180 20.32 -3.73 3.77
CA LYS A 180 20.87 -2.67 2.91
C LYS A 180 22.39 -2.58 3.10
N LYS A 181 23.17 -2.74 2.02
CA LYS A 181 24.62 -2.49 2.04
C LYS A 181 24.90 -1.02 2.35
N GLY A 182 25.85 -0.77 3.25
CA GLY A 182 26.20 0.61 3.68
C GLY A 182 25.07 1.31 4.42
N TYR A 183 24.31 0.58 5.25
CA TYR A 183 23.24 1.15 6.07
C TYR A 183 23.76 2.30 6.94
N LYS A 184 23.19 3.50 6.74
CA LYS A 184 23.42 4.68 7.58
C LYS A 184 22.18 4.94 8.41
N PHE A 185 22.33 4.92 9.73
CA PHE A 185 21.23 5.23 10.63
C PHE A 185 20.96 6.74 10.62
N ILE A 186 19.69 7.09 10.41
CA ILE A 186 19.19 8.45 10.59
C ILE A 186 18.32 8.41 11.86
N PRO A 187 18.69 9.12 12.94
CA PRO A 187 17.95 9.10 14.19
C PRO A 187 16.56 9.69 13.99
N LYS A 188 15.54 8.92 14.37
CA LYS A 188 14.14 9.37 14.34
C LYS A 188 13.71 9.76 15.74
N VAL A 189 13.79 11.03 16.08
CA VAL A 189 13.35 11.50 17.39
C VAL A 189 11.82 11.55 17.42
N LEU A 190 11.22 11.00 18.47
CA LEU A 190 9.78 11.04 18.68
C LEU A 190 9.47 12.13 19.69
N TYR A 191 8.44 12.92 19.41
CA TYR A 191 7.96 13.98 20.30
C TYR A 191 6.51 13.74 20.68
N ASP A 192 6.17 14.05 21.93
CA ASP A 192 4.78 14.15 22.36
C ASP A 192 4.14 15.47 21.84
N LYS A 193 2.82 15.60 21.97
CA LYS A 193 2.05 16.82 21.64
C LYS A 193 2.57 18.08 22.32
N LYS A 194 3.25 17.93 23.46
CA LYS A 194 3.86 19.01 24.24
C LYS A 194 5.28 19.36 23.77
N GLY A 195 5.80 18.71 22.74
CA GLY A 195 7.17 18.91 22.25
C GLY A 195 8.26 18.21 23.08
N VAL A 196 7.88 17.36 24.03
CA VAL A 196 8.83 16.59 24.85
C VAL A 196 9.33 15.39 24.06
N GLU A 197 10.65 15.19 24.02
CA GLU A 197 11.27 14.02 23.39
C GLU A 197 10.97 12.73 24.16
N LEU A 198 10.49 11.73 23.44
CA LEU A 198 10.24 10.38 23.91
C LEU A 198 11.50 9.53 23.65
N LYS A 199 12.11 9.07 24.73
CA LYS A 199 13.40 8.35 24.77
C LYS A 199 13.24 6.84 24.94
N SER A 200 12.17 6.38 25.60
CA SER A 200 11.93 4.95 25.81
C SER A 200 10.45 4.61 25.94
N SER A 201 10.13 3.33 25.75
CA SER A 201 8.77 2.82 25.88
C SER A 201 8.22 2.82 27.32
N GLY A 202 9.10 2.87 28.32
CA GLY A 202 8.71 2.87 29.74
C GLY A 202 8.41 4.26 30.30
N GLN A 203 8.59 5.33 29.51
CA GLN A 203 8.26 6.68 29.93
C GLN A 203 6.74 6.86 30.03
N ARG A 204 6.29 7.52 31.11
CA ARG A 204 4.88 7.86 31.30
C ARG A 204 4.35 8.71 30.13
N GLU A 205 5.17 9.59 29.60
CA GLU A 205 4.89 10.41 28.42
C GLU A 205 4.63 9.55 27.18
N TYR A 206 5.39 8.46 26.99
CA TYR A 206 5.17 7.53 25.88
C TYR A 206 3.84 6.78 26.03
N GLU A 207 3.48 6.33 27.23
CA GLU A 207 2.18 5.71 27.47
C GLU A 207 1.01 6.66 27.16
N HIS A 208 1.12 7.93 27.59
CA HIS A 208 0.13 8.95 27.26
C HIS A 208 0.08 9.21 25.75
N TYR A 209 1.23 9.26 25.07
CA TYR A 209 1.32 9.40 23.63
C TYR A 209 0.57 8.28 22.90
N ILE A 210 0.81 7.00 23.27
CA ILE A 210 0.14 5.84 22.68
C ILE A 210 -1.36 5.84 22.96
N LYS A 211 -1.78 6.13 24.20
CA LYS A 211 -3.21 6.27 24.55
C LYS A 211 -3.86 7.35 23.68
N SER A 212 -3.21 8.50 23.51
CA SER A 212 -3.73 9.61 22.72
C SER A 212 -3.87 9.29 21.22
N LYS A 213 -2.98 8.45 20.67
CA LYS A 213 -3.12 7.89 19.32
C LYS A 213 -4.33 6.97 19.23
N GLY A 214 -4.48 6.05 20.20
CA GLY A 214 -5.61 5.13 20.25
C GLY A 214 -6.97 5.83 20.30
N TYR A 215 -7.10 6.91 21.09
CA TYR A 215 -8.31 7.72 21.13
C TYR A 215 -8.63 8.41 19.79
N LYS A 216 -7.62 8.93 19.08
CA LYS A 216 -7.84 9.52 17.74
C LYS A 216 -8.35 8.48 16.74
N VAL A 217 -7.76 7.28 16.76
CA VAL A 217 -8.21 6.18 15.90
C VAL A 217 -9.67 5.84 16.20
N LYS A 218 -10.01 5.59 17.47
CA LYS A 218 -11.40 5.26 17.88
C LYS A 218 -12.40 6.37 17.54
N LYS A 219 -12.04 7.64 17.73
CA LYS A 219 -12.90 8.77 17.39
C LYS A 219 -13.16 8.82 15.89
N ASN A 220 -12.13 8.62 15.06
CA ASN A 220 -12.29 8.56 13.61
C ASN A 220 -13.16 7.37 13.17
N THR A 221 -13.00 6.18 13.78
CA THR A 221 -13.88 5.04 13.47
C THR A 221 -15.33 5.32 13.86
N LEU A 222 -15.56 5.91 15.04
CA LEU A 222 -16.91 6.29 15.49
C LEU A 222 -17.55 7.35 14.61
N THR A 223 -16.79 8.34 14.14
CA THR A 223 -17.32 9.38 13.24
C THR A 223 -17.68 8.82 11.86
N ASN A 224 -16.91 7.86 11.34
CA ASN A 224 -17.25 7.21 10.07
C ASN A 224 -18.53 6.37 10.24
N VAL A 225 -18.62 5.54 11.28
CA VAL A 225 -19.81 4.70 11.56
C VAL A 225 -21.08 5.55 11.81
N LEU A 226 -20.96 6.70 12.46
CA LEU A 226 -22.10 7.60 12.70
C LEU A 226 -22.46 8.47 11.48
N GLY A 227 -21.54 8.66 10.54
CA GLY A 227 -21.79 9.30 9.25
C GLY A 227 -22.62 8.39 8.34
N ASP A 228 -22.32 7.10 8.32
CA ASP A 228 -23.02 6.07 7.53
C ASP A 228 -24.47 5.80 7.99
N LEU A 229 -24.85 6.27 9.19
CA LEU A 229 -26.21 6.15 9.74
C LEU A 229 -27.10 7.39 9.48
N LYS A 230 -26.57 8.39 8.76
CA LYS A 230 -27.29 9.65 8.48
C LYS A 230 -27.66 9.85 7.01
N GLU A 231 -27.56 8.81 6.19
CA GLU A 231 -28.15 8.76 4.84
C GLU A 231 -29.38 7.84 4.81
#